data_AF-A0A9P5N2D4-F1
#
_entry.id   AF-A0A9P5N2D4-F1
#
_cell.length_a   1.000
_cell.length_b   1.000
_cell.length_c   1.000
_cell.angle_alpha   90.00
_cell.angle_beta   90.00
_cell.angle_gamma   90.00
#
_symmetry.space_group_name_H-M   'P 1'
#
loop_
_entity.id
_entity.type
_entity.pdbx_description
1 polymer ?
#
loop_
_entity_poly.entity_id
_entity_poly.type
_entity_poly.pdbx_seq_one_letter_code
_entity_poly.pdbx_strand_id
1 'polypeptide(L)'
;MTVLFRDLRFYGYFAVILISGTVLGISAYFASIFLPNLHHDFSIYALIPPSWTIFIFTLILISSTPRADAIFLFISDILWLTLASWSADTIGYTQCDALGNSRTNTKHGTISARSYCDLSKVVEAFSWAAFCLITLYFVFLVTLASRSVAMGRFYIWREDIRELPWFGQAPGYPGVGYAAYSSQYGSRGYPGQYPQYPNAQYPTTGYGTNVHQQPGHSLVIQPGINGGAPTVQQVPSMV
;
A
#
# COMPACT_ATOMS: atom_id res chain seq x y z
N MET A 1 0.16 -11.36 -5.80
CA MET A 1 0.23 -10.91 -4.39
C MET A 1 1.11 -11.85 -3.59
N THR A 2 2.09 -11.32 -2.88
CA THR A 2 2.73 -12.06 -1.78
C THR A 2 1.69 -12.21 -0.68
N VAL A 3 1.47 -13.44 -0.18
CA VAL A 3 0.39 -13.73 0.78
C VAL A 3 0.53 -12.85 2.03
N LEU A 4 1.76 -12.67 2.51
CA LEU A 4 2.08 -11.86 3.68
C LEU A 4 1.72 -10.37 3.51
N PHE A 5 2.05 -9.75 2.37
CA PHE A 5 1.74 -8.34 2.14
C PHE A 5 0.23 -8.11 2.02
N ARG A 6 -0.47 -9.00 1.32
CA ARG A 6 -1.93 -8.93 1.20
C ARG A 6 -2.58 -9.01 2.58
N ASP A 7 -2.17 -9.97 3.39
CA ASP A 7 -2.78 -10.22 4.68
C ASP A 7 -2.49 -9.05 5.64
N LEU A 8 -1.24 -8.57 5.70
CA LEU A 8 -0.87 -7.39 6.50
C LEU A 8 -1.70 -6.15 6.10
N ARG A 9 -1.82 -5.90 4.80
CA ARG A 9 -2.58 -4.76 4.26
C ARG A 9 -4.08 -4.88 4.59
N PHE A 10 -4.64 -6.09 4.47
CA PHE A 10 -6.04 -6.35 4.78
C PHE A 10 -6.33 -6.12 6.26
N TYR A 11 -5.54 -6.71 7.17
CA TYR A 11 -5.70 -6.50 8.61
C TYR A 11 -5.52 -5.03 9.01
N GLY A 12 -4.54 -4.36 8.39
CA GLY A 12 -4.29 -2.94 8.59
C GLY A 12 -5.48 -2.05 8.26
N TYR A 13 -5.97 -2.17 7.03
CA TYR A 13 -7.10 -1.37 6.57
C TYR A 13 -8.38 -1.73 7.30
N PHE A 14 -8.59 -3.00 7.64
CA PHE A 14 -9.73 -3.42 8.43
C PHE A 14 -9.72 -2.79 9.83
N ALA A 15 -8.57 -2.75 10.51
CA ALA A 15 -8.44 -2.08 11.80
C ALA A 15 -8.77 -0.58 11.71
N VAL A 16 -8.29 0.12 10.68
CA VAL A 16 -8.60 1.54 10.45
C VAL A 16 -10.08 1.75 10.15
N ILE A 17 -10.73 0.86 9.39
CA ILE A 17 -12.17 0.92 9.13
C ILE A 17 -12.98 0.74 10.43
N LEU A 18 -12.58 -0.18 11.31
CA LEU A 18 -13.25 -0.36 12.61
C LEU A 18 -13.13 0.88 13.49
N ILE A 19 -11.93 1.47 13.58
CA ILE A 19 -11.71 2.73 14.30
C ILE A 19 -12.52 3.88 13.67
N SER A 20 -12.59 3.93 12.34
CA SER A 20 -13.42 4.92 11.64
C SER A 20 -14.91 4.74 11.96
N GLY A 21 -15.37 3.49 12.04
CA GLY A 21 -16.75 3.16 12.39
C GLY A 21 -17.13 3.55 13.82
N THR A 22 -16.23 3.37 14.80
CA THR A 22 -16.50 3.81 16.18
C THR A 22 -16.60 5.32 16.28
N VAL A 23 -15.67 6.05 15.64
CA VAL A 23 -15.71 7.52 15.61
C VAL A 23 -16.94 8.02 14.86
N LEU A 24 -17.29 7.43 13.71
CA LEU A 24 -18.51 7.78 12.97
C LEU A 24 -19.77 7.60 13.81
N GLY A 25 -19.86 6.51 14.58
CA GLY A 25 -21.00 6.24 15.46
C GLY A 25 -21.15 7.31 16.55
N ILE A 26 -20.06 7.71 17.19
CA ILE A 26 -20.07 8.76 18.22
C ILE A 26 -20.39 10.11 17.61
N SER A 27 -19.77 10.45 16.46
CA SER A 27 -20.03 11.69 15.75
C SER A 27 -21.47 11.79 15.23
N ALA A 28 -22.06 10.69 14.77
CA ALA A 28 -23.47 10.63 14.38
C ALA A 28 -24.40 10.83 15.58
N TYR A 29 -24.04 10.26 16.74
CA TYR A 29 -24.76 10.50 17.99
C TYR A 29 -24.72 11.98 18.39
N PHE A 30 -23.54 12.61 18.37
CA PHE A 30 -23.41 14.05 18.58
C PHE A 30 -24.22 14.87 17.58
N ALA A 31 -24.18 14.48 16.30
CA ALA A 31 -24.93 15.17 15.27
C ALA A 31 -26.45 15.12 15.53
N SER A 32 -26.98 13.98 15.99
CA SER A 32 -28.40 13.83 16.31
C SER A 32 -28.89 14.70 17.47
N ILE A 33 -27.98 15.11 18.37
CA ILE A 33 -28.28 15.81 19.62
C ILE A 33 -28.02 17.32 19.53
N PHE A 34 -26.96 17.70 18.81
CA PHE A 34 -26.42 19.06 18.80
C PHE A 34 -26.81 19.87 17.56
N LEU A 35 -27.05 19.24 16.41
CA LEU A 35 -27.54 19.97 15.24
C LEU A 35 -29.00 20.45 15.45
N PRO A 36 -29.34 21.70 15.08
CA PRO A 36 -28.50 22.67 14.35
C PRO A 36 -27.77 23.73 15.21
N ASN A 37 -28.04 23.84 16.52
CA ASN A 37 -27.79 25.10 17.24
C ASN A 37 -26.53 25.14 18.12
N LEU A 38 -25.95 24.01 18.52
CA LEU A 38 -24.80 24.00 19.46
C LEU A 38 -23.66 23.16 18.87
N HIS A 39 -22.40 23.61 18.96
CA HIS A 39 -21.21 22.89 18.44
C HIS A 39 -21.38 22.32 17.02
N HIS A 40 -22.06 23.08 16.16
CA HIS A 40 -22.43 22.67 14.81
C HIS A 40 -21.20 22.33 13.95
N ASP A 41 -20.19 23.20 13.97
CA ASP A 41 -19.03 23.10 13.08
C ASP A 41 -18.17 21.88 13.41
N PHE A 42 -17.95 21.62 14.70
CA PHE A 42 -17.23 20.43 15.16
C PHE A 42 -18.00 19.14 14.81
N SER A 43 -19.31 19.12 15.07
CA SER A 43 -20.14 17.92 14.82
C SER A 43 -20.19 17.55 13.34
N ILE A 44 -20.28 18.56 12.45
CA ILE A 44 -20.21 18.34 11.00
C ILE A 44 -18.82 17.87 10.60
N TYR A 45 -17.78 18.55 11.07
CA TYR A 45 -16.41 18.19 10.73
C TYR A 45 -16.10 16.75 11.15
N ALA A 46 -16.50 16.33 12.35
CA ALA A 46 -16.23 15.00 12.88
C ALA A 46 -16.88 13.86 12.08
N LEU A 47 -17.87 14.13 11.22
CA LEU A 47 -18.45 13.15 10.31
C LEU A 47 -17.60 12.94 9.04
N ILE A 48 -16.82 13.95 8.64
CA ILE A 48 -16.12 13.95 7.35
C ILE A 48 -14.93 12.97 7.33
N PRO A 49 -13.94 13.04 8.25
CA PRO A 49 -12.81 12.11 8.27
C PRO A 49 -13.19 10.63 8.30
N PRO A 50 -14.10 10.16 9.19
CA PRO A 50 -14.42 8.74 9.23
C PRO A 50 -15.21 8.29 7.99
N SER A 51 -16.12 9.12 7.45
CA SER A 51 -16.86 8.80 6.22
C SER A 51 -15.93 8.70 5.00
N TRP A 52 -15.03 9.67 4.86
CA TRP A 52 -14.00 9.69 3.83
C TRP A 52 -13.10 8.45 3.94
N THR A 53 -12.64 8.13 5.14
CA THR A 53 -11.73 7.00 5.37
C THR A 53 -12.38 5.67 5.00
N ILE A 54 -13.62 5.43 5.42
CA ILE A 54 -14.36 4.20 5.07
C ILE A 54 -14.51 4.07 3.55
N PHE A 55 -14.91 5.15 2.88
CA PHE A 55 -15.09 5.15 1.43
C PHE A 55 -13.78 4.86 0.69
N ILE A 56 -12.72 5.61 1.01
CA ILE A 56 -11.42 5.50 0.35
C ILE A 56 -10.75 4.16 0.62
N PHE A 57 -10.76 3.67 1.87
CA PHE A 57 -10.14 2.39 2.20
C PHE A 57 -10.87 1.22 1.52
N THR A 58 -12.19 1.33 1.34
CA THR A 58 -12.96 0.35 0.55
C THR A 58 -12.54 0.36 -0.92
N LEU A 59 -12.36 1.53 -1.53
CA LEU A 59 -11.87 1.63 -2.92
C LEU A 59 -10.46 1.07 -3.08
N ILE A 60 -9.56 1.42 -2.16
CA ILE A 60 -8.16 0.99 -2.15
C ILE A 60 -8.05 -0.54 -2.01
N LEU A 61 -8.96 -1.19 -1.29
CA LEU A 61 -9.02 -2.65 -1.18
C LEU A 61 -9.38 -3.34 -2.52
N ILE A 62 -10.25 -2.73 -3.32
CA ILE A 62 -10.72 -3.29 -4.60
C ILE A 62 -9.61 -3.24 -5.65
N SER A 63 -8.98 -2.08 -5.82
CA SER A 63 -7.93 -1.86 -6.81
C SER A 63 -7.07 -0.69 -6.37
N SER A 64 -5.75 -0.85 -6.36
CA SER A 64 -4.90 0.30 -6.08
C SER A 64 -3.52 0.25 -6.70
N THR A 65 -2.97 1.46 -6.89
CA THR A 65 -1.59 1.69 -7.27
C THR A 65 -0.88 2.41 -6.12
N PRO A 66 0.42 2.18 -5.89
CA PRO A 66 1.16 2.83 -4.80
C PRO A 66 1.06 4.36 -4.83
N ARG A 67 0.99 4.95 -6.03
CA ARG A 67 0.86 6.40 -6.20
C ARG A 67 -0.49 6.92 -5.67
N ALA A 68 -1.57 6.26 -6.05
CA ALA A 68 -2.90 6.63 -5.57
C ALA A 68 -3.01 6.43 -4.06
N ASP A 69 -2.51 5.30 -3.55
CA ASP A 69 -2.50 4.99 -2.12
C ASP A 69 -1.73 6.04 -1.31
N ALA A 70 -0.55 6.46 -1.78
CA ALA A 70 0.21 7.50 -1.09
C ALA A 70 -0.56 8.83 -0.97
N ILE A 71 -1.24 9.26 -2.04
CA ILE A 71 -2.04 10.49 -2.05
C ILE A 71 -3.23 10.36 -1.08
N PHE A 72 -3.94 9.23 -1.14
CA PHE A 72 -5.12 9.01 -0.30
C PHE A 72 -4.78 8.83 1.17
N LEU A 73 -3.69 8.11 1.47
CA LEU A 73 -3.18 7.99 2.84
C LEU A 73 -2.77 9.35 3.38
N PHE A 74 -2.07 10.17 2.60
CA PHE A 74 -1.67 11.52 3.01
C PHE A 74 -2.87 12.43 3.32
N ILE A 75 -3.90 12.43 2.45
CA ILE A 75 -5.12 13.21 2.70
C ILE A 75 -5.84 12.70 3.95
N SER A 76 -5.95 11.38 4.11
CA SER A 76 -6.59 10.79 5.28
C SER A 76 -5.83 11.12 6.57
N ASP A 77 -4.50 11.10 6.52
CA ASP A 77 -3.61 11.45 7.63
C ASP A 77 -3.86 12.88 8.12
N ILE A 78 -3.93 13.85 7.21
CA ILE A 78 -4.25 15.25 7.53
C ILE A 78 -5.65 15.37 8.14
N LEU A 79 -6.65 14.67 7.59
CA LEU A 79 -8.03 14.71 8.10
C LEU A 79 -8.12 14.14 9.53
N TRP A 80 -7.39 13.07 9.84
CA TRP A 80 -7.35 12.51 11.19
C TRP A 80 -6.55 13.37 12.16
N LEU A 81 -5.43 13.94 11.73
CA LEU A 81 -4.62 14.86 12.55
C LEU A 81 -5.42 16.10 12.95
N THR A 82 -6.14 16.69 11.99
CA THR A 82 -6.98 17.86 12.22
C THR A 82 -8.18 17.55 13.12
N LEU A 83 -8.80 16.36 12.99
CA LEU A 83 -9.85 15.93 13.91
C LEU A 83 -9.30 15.73 15.33
N ALA A 84 -8.12 15.12 15.46
CA ALA A 84 -7.46 14.92 16.74
C ALA A 84 -7.13 16.26 17.41
N SER A 85 -6.51 17.20 16.69
CA SER A 85 -6.16 18.51 17.23
C SER A 85 -7.39 19.35 17.60
N TRP A 86 -8.43 19.35 16.75
CA TRP A 86 -9.66 20.09 17.04
C TRP A 86 -10.45 19.48 18.21
N SER A 87 -10.46 18.15 18.34
CA SER A 87 -11.07 17.51 19.51
C SER A 87 -10.37 17.89 20.82
N ALA A 88 -9.03 17.99 20.80
CA ALA A 88 -8.25 18.43 21.96
C ALA A 88 -8.55 19.89 22.33
N ASP A 89 -8.69 20.78 21.34
CA ASP A 89 -9.01 22.20 21.55
C ASP A 89 -10.44 22.38 22.10
N THR A 90 -11.40 21.59 21.61
CA THR A 90 -12.81 21.67 22.04
C THR A 90 -13.01 21.23 23.50
N ILE A 91 -12.26 20.24 23.96
CA ILE A 91 -12.38 19.69 25.33
C ILE A 91 -11.47 20.45 26.32
N GLY A 92 -10.31 20.89 25.85
CA GLY A 92 -9.24 21.44 26.67
C GLY A 92 -8.63 20.43 27.65
N TYR A 93 -7.94 20.95 28.67
CA TYR A 93 -7.24 20.18 29.70
C TYR A 93 -8.12 19.78 30.90
N THR A 94 -9.45 19.88 30.76
CA THR A 94 -10.36 19.60 31.87
C THR A 94 -10.53 18.10 32.09
N GLN A 95 -10.54 17.69 33.36
CA GLN A 95 -10.82 16.30 33.73
C GLN A 95 -12.34 16.08 33.72
N CYS A 96 -12.82 15.05 33.03
CA CYS A 96 -14.25 14.78 32.90
C CYS A 96 -14.96 14.53 34.26
N ASP A 97 -14.21 14.05 35.26
CA ASP A 97 -14.72 13.84 36.62
C ASP A 97 -14.97 15.16 37.38
N ALA A 98 -14.26 16.23 37.03
CA ALA A 98 -14.42 17.54 37.67
C ALA A 98 -15.72 18.25 37.28
N LEU A 99 -16.40 17.79 36.22
CA LEU A 99 -17.62 18.42 35.71
C LEU A 99 -18.88 18.07 36.54
N GLY A 100 -18.78 17.15 37.51
CA GLY A 100 -19.85 16.86 38.47
C GLY A 100 -21.23 16.65 37.82
N ASN A 101 -22.25 17.36 38.33
CA ASN A 101 -23.63 17.33 37.82
C ASN A 101 -23.92 18.40 36.76
N SER A 102 -22.89 19.01 36.16
CA SER A 102 -23.06 20.01 35.11
C SER A 102 -23.75 19.40 33.89
N ARG A 103 -24.62 20.17 33.25
CA ARG A 103 -25.45 19.75 32.12
C ARG A 103 -25.28 20.69 30.94
N THR A 104 -25.15 20.11 29.76
CA THR A 104 -25.06 20.84 28.50
C THR A 104 -26.41 20.78 27.80
N ASN A 105 -26.88 21.92 27.30
CA ASN A 105 -28.14 22.00 26.55
C ASN A 105 -28.02 21.27 25.20
N THR A 106 -29.09 20.59 24.80
CA THR A 106 -29.20 19.88 23.52
C THR A 106 -30.49 20.30 22.82
N LYS A 107 -30.69 19.88 21.57
CA LYS A 107 -31.91 20.21 20.82
C LYS A 107 -33.20 19.75 21.51
N HIS A 108 -33.16 18.62 22.24
CA HIS A 108 -34.33 17.98 22.85
C HIS A 108 -34.26 17.87 24.38
N GLY A 109 -33.31 18.54 25.03
CA GLY A 109 -33.17 18.48 26.49
C GLY A 109 -31.78 18.87 26.97
N THR A 110 -31.24 18.08 27.90
CA THR A 110 -29.89 18.26 28.44
C THR A 110 -29.15 16.93 28.51
N ILE A 111 -27.86 16.95 28.24
CA ILE A 111 -26.95 15.81 28.45
C ILE A 111 -26.01 16.12 29.61
N SER A 112 -25.52 15.11 30.32
CA SER A 112 -24.48 15.35 31.33
C SER A 112 -23.20 15.82 30.63
N ALA A 113 -22.62 16.89 31.14
CA ALA A 113 -21.38 17.44 30.59
C ALA A 113 -20.22 16.44 30.73
N ARG A 114 -20.28 15.56 31.76
CA ARG A 114 -19.37 14.43 31.92
C ARG A 114 -19.45 13.44 30.76
N SER A 115 -20.65 12.97 30.39
CA SER A 115 -20.79 12.02 29.27
C SER A 115 -20.32 12.61 27.95
N TYR A 116 -20.56 13.91 27.73
CA TYR A 116 -20.03 14.61 26.56
C TYR A 116 -18.50 14.67 26.55
N CYS A 117 -17.89 14.98 27.70
CA CYS A 117 -16.43 14.99 27.87
C CYS A 117 -15.83 13.60 27.62
N ASP A 118 -16.40 12.55 28.20
CA ASP A 118 -15.92 11.18 28.04
C ASP A 118 -15.97 10.73 26.56
N LEU A 119 -17.10 10.96 25.89
CA LEU A 119 -17.25 10.60 24.48
C LEU A 119 -16.31 11.42 23.57
N SER A 120 -16.13 12.70 23.86
CA SER A 120 -15.21 13.55 23.09
C SER A 120 -13.75 13.11 23.29
N LYS A 121 -13.36 12.69 24.50
CA LYS A 121 -12.04 12.12 24.78
C LYS A 121 -11.81 10.78 24.06
N VAL A 122 -12.85 9.97 23.93
CA VAL A 122 -12.80 8.76 23.11
C VAL A 122 -12.55 9.11 21.64
N VAL A 123 -13.26 10.10 21.09
CA VAL A 123 -13.01 10.58 19.71
C VAL A 123 -11.57 11.09 19.56
N GLU A 124 -11.05 11.85 20.52
CA GLU A 124 -9.67 12.34 20.53
C GLU A 124 -8.67 11.18 20.48
N ALA A 125 -8.80 10.20 21.39
CA ALA A 125 -7.89 9.06 21.49
C ALA A 125 -7.90 8.18 20.23
N PHE A 126 -9.09 7.86 19.71
CA PHE A 126 -9.22 7.07 18.48
C PHE A 126 -8.73 7.83 17.26
N SER A 127 -8.86 9.16 17.23
CA SER A 127 -8.34 9.98 16.13
C SER A 127 -6.82 10.00 16.10
N TRP A 128 -6.17 10.13 17.26
CA TRP A 128 -4.71 9.98 17.37
C TRP A 128 -4.23 8.59 16.98
N ALA A 129 -4.94 7.55 17.42
CA ALA A 129 -4.60 6.17 17.06
C ALA A 129 -4.72 5.94 15.54
N ALA A 130 -5.79 6.44 14.92
CA ALA A 130 -5.98 6.36 13.47
C ALA A 130 -4.89 7.13 12.71
N PHE A 131 -4.57 8.36 13.12
CA PHE A 131 -3.47 9.15 12.58
C PHE A 131 -2.15 8.35 12.63
N CYS A 132 -1.73 7.90 13.81
CA CYS A 132 -0.49 7.15 13.97
C CYS A 132 -0.44 5.89 13.08
N LEU A 133 -1.54 5.13 12.99
CA LEU A 133 -1.62 3.95 12.13
C LEU A 133 -1.49 4.32 10.65
N ILE A 134 -2.21 5.34 10.18
CA ILE A 134 -2.17 5.80 8.79
C ILE A 134 -0.79 6.35 8.45
N THR A 135 -0.18 7.15 9.32
CA THR A 135 1.19 7.65 9.16
C THR A 135 2.18 6.50 9.02
N LEU A 136 2.10 5.47 9.88
CA LEU A 136 2.95 4.29 9.77
C LEU A 136 2.75 3.59 8.42
N TYR A 137 1.51 3.38 7.97
CA TYR A 137 1.23 2.80 6.65
C TYR A 137 1.81 3.65 5.51
N PHE A 138 1.69 4.97 5.60
CA PHE A 138 2.25 5.88 4.62
C PHE A 138 3.77 5.76 4.54
N VAL A 139 4.46 5.79 5.69
CA VAL A 139 5.92 5.61 5.76
C VAL A 139 6.34 4.24 5.23
N PHE A 140 5.63 3.16 5.58
CA PHE A 140 5.90 1.83 5.06
C PHE A 140 5.75 1.76 3.53
N LEU A 141 4.69 2.34 2.97
CA LEU A 141 4.48 2.35 1.53
C LEU A 141 5.61 3.11 0.81
N VAL A 142 5.94 4.32 1.27
CA VAL A 142 6.99 5.14 0.66
C VAL A 142 8.35 4.46 0.76
N THR A 143 8.71 3.94 1.94
CA THR A 143 10.02 3.27 2.12
C THR A 143 10.16 2.03 1.26
N LEU A 144 9.12 1.20 1.15
CA LEU A 144 9.13 0.02 0.29
C LEU A 144 9.19 0.40 -1.19
N ALA A 145 8.41 1.40 -1.62
CA ALA A 145 8.44 1.89 -2.99
C ALA A 145 9.82 2.46 -3.34
N SER A 146 10.42 3.29 -2.49
CA SER A 146 11.76 3.85 -2.69
C SER A 146 12.84 2.76 -2.79
N ARG A 147 12.79 1.74 -1.92
CA ARG A 147 13.70 0.58 -2.00
C ARG A 147 13.58 -0.17 -3.32
N SER A 148 12.36 -0.35 -3.81
CA SER A 148 12.15 -1.04 -5.08
C SER A 148 12.64 -0.26 -6.31
N VAL A 149 12.57 1.07 -6.28
CA VAL A 149 13.16 1.94 -7.32
C VAL A 149 14.68 1.81 -7.31
N ALA A 150 15.31 1.77 -6.12
CA ALA A 150 16.75 1.57 -5.99
C ALA A 150 17.22 0.19 -6.53
N MET A 151 16.34 -0.81 -6.58
CA MET A 151 16.59 -2.11 -7.21
C MET A 151 16.32 -2.13 -8.72
N GLY A 152 16.07 -0.98 -9.36
CA GLY A 152 15.94 -0.84 -10.81
C GLY A 152 14.51 -0.88 -11.36
N ARG A 153 13.46 -0.93 -10.51
CA ARG A 153 12.06 -0.84 -10.95
C ARG A 153 11.55 0.61 -10.98
N PHE A 154 11.86 1.33 -12.06
CA PHE A 154 11.46 2.74 -12.22
C PHE A 154 9.94 2.96 -12.31
N TYR A 155 9.17 1.97 -12.74
CA TYR A 155 7.71 2.08 -12.95
C TYR A 155 6.84 1.59 -11.78
N ILE A 156 7.45 1.30 -10.63
CA ILE A 156 6.76 0.71 -9.46
C ILE A 156 5.50 1.50 -9.02
N TRP A 157 5.54 2.82 -9.15
CA TRP A 157 4.45 3.71 -8.74
C TRP A 157 3.20 3.60 -9.61
N ARG A 158 3.31 3.02 -10.81
CA ARG A 158 2.20 2.85 -11.77
C ARG A 158 1.71 1.39 -11.83
N GLU A 159 2.45 0.46 -11.26
CA GLU A 159 2.11 -0.96 -11.24
C GLU A 159 1.02 -1.24 -10.18
N ASP A 160 0.23 -2.29 -10.41
CA ASP A 160 -0.74 -2.75 -9.40
C ASP A 160 0.03 -3.23 -8.18
N ILE A 161 -0.35 -2.72 -7.00
CA ILE A 161 0.24 -3.07 -5.71
C ILE A 161 0.22 -4.57 -5.44
N ARG A 162 -0.69 -5.30 -6.09
CA ARG A 162 -0.87 -6.75 -5.99
C ARG A 162 0.22 -7.54 -6.68
N GLU A 163 0.85 -6.97 -7.70
CA GLU A 163 1.85 -7.62 -8.54
C GLU A 163 3.28 -7.35 -8.04
N LEU A 164 3.42 -6.45 -7.06
CA LEU A 164 4.70 -6.00 -6.57
C LEU A 164 5.36 -7.01 -5.59
N PRO A 165 6.63 -7.37 -5.80
CA PRO A 165 7.36 -8.34 -4.98
C PRO A 165 7.96 -7.68 -3.73
N TRP A 166 7.12 -7.15 -2.85
CA TRP A 166 7.52 -6.35 -1.67
C TRP A 166 8.57 -7.03 -0.76
N PHE A 167 8.66 -8.36 -0.78
CA PHE A 167 9.54 -9.17 0.07
C PHE A 167 10.38 -10.19 -0.72
N GLY A 168 10.69 -9.91 -1.99
CA GLY A 168 11.51 -10.82 -2.82
C GLY A 168 10.82 -12.14 -3.22
N GLN A 169 9.51 -12.25 -2.98
CA GLN A 169 8.68 -13.39 -3.37
C GLN A 169 8.09 -13.15 -4.78
N ALA A 170 8.08 -14.18 -5.62
CA ALA A 170 7.46 -14.10 -6.95
C ALA A 170 5.93 -13.91 -6.86
N PRO A 171 5.29 -13.16 -7.78
CA PRO A 171 3.85 -13.00 -7.80
C PRO A 171 3.16 -14.36 -8.01
N GLY A 172 2.29 -14.78 -7.07
CA GLY A 172 1.39 -15.92 -7.26
C GLY A 172 1.85 -17.28 -6.73
N TYR A 173 3.08 -17.42 -6.20
CA TYR A 173 3.54 -18.67 -5.59
C TYR A 173 4.28 -18.46 -4.25
N PRO A 174 3.81 -19.03 -3.13
CA PRO A 174 4.58 -19.06 -1.89
C PRO A 174 5.86 -19.91 -2.08
N GLY A 175 7.01 -19.36 -1.71
CA GLY A 175 8.28 -20.10 -1.65
C GLY A 175 9.19 -20.03 -2.89
N VAL A 176 8.78 -19.37 -3.97
CA VAL A 176 9.62 -19.22 -5.17
C VAL A 176 10.31 -17.86 -5.16
N GLY A 177 11.64 -17.86 -5.06
CA GLY A 177 12.46 -16.65 -5.07
C GLY A 177 12.39 -15.93 -6.43
N TYR A 178 12.38 -14.60 -6.38
CA TYR A 178 12.25 -13.71 -7.56
C TYR A 178 13.24 -14.00 -8.70
N ALA A 179 14.42 -14.57 -8.39
CA ALA A 179 15.42 -14.94 -9.39
C ALA A 179 14.93 -15.97 -10.43
N ALA A 180 13.88 -16.73 -10.13
CA ALA A 180 13.27 -17.66 -11.08
C ALA A 180 12.25 -16.99 -12.03
N TYR A 181 11.72 -15.81 -11.67
CA TYR A 181 10.61 -15.15 -12.40
C TYR A 181 11.09 -14.04 -13.34
N SER A 182 12.29 -13.48 -13.12
CA SER A 182 12.86 -12.42 -13.97
C SER A 182 13.21 -12.87 -15.40
N SER A 183 13.16 -14.17 -15.70
CA SER A 183 13.31 -14.67 -17.07
C SER A 183 12.04 -14.49 -17.92
N GLN A 184 10.86 -14.23 -17.31
CA GLN A 184 9.59 -14.27 -18.04
C GLN A 184 9.04 -12.89 -18.44
N TYR A 185 9.51 -11.79 -17.83
CA TYR A 185 9.07 -10.42 -18.19
C TYR A 185 9.94 -9.73 -19.26
N GLY A 186 10.90 -10.45 -19.84
CA GLY A 186 11.84 -9.92 -20.84
C GLY A 186 11.56 -10.29 -22.30
N SER A 187 10.56 -11.12 -22.62
CA SER A 187 10.34 -11.55 -24.01
C SER A 187 8.86 -11.64 -24.39
N ARG A 188 8.32 -10.50 -24.80
CA ARG A 188 7.09 -10.42 -25.59
C ARG A 188 7.46 -10.70 -27.05
N GLY A 189 7.80 -11.95 -27.35
CA GLY A 189 8.14 -12.45 -28.69
C GLY A 189 6.93 -13.13 -29.34
N TYR A 190 6.62 -12.70 -30.57
CA TYR A 190 5.53 -13.13 -31.44
C TYR A 190 5.36 -14.66 -31.61
N PRO A 191 4.12 -15.19 -31.78
CA PRO A 191 3.89 -16.58 -32.13
C PRO A 191 4.11 -16.81 -33.64
N GLY A 192 5.36 -17.10 -34.00
CA GLY A 192 5.76 -17.49 -35.36
C GLY A 192 5.86 -19.01 -35.48
N GLN A 193 4.77 -19.63 -35.90
CA GLN A 193 4.68 -21.04 -36.29
C GLN A 193 5.42 -21.24 -37.63
N TYR A 194 6.53 -21.99 -37.66
CA TYR A 194 7.17 -22.40 -38.92
C TYR A 194 7.56 -23.89 -38.92
N PRO A 195 7.48 -24.57 -40.09
CA PRO A 195 7.49 -26.02 -40.20
C PRO A 195 8.90 -26.62 -40.08
N GLN A 196 8.94 -27.77 -39.44
CA GLN A 196 10.10 -28.60 -39.16
C GLN A 196 10.71 -29.17 -40.46
N TYR A 197 11.99 -28.89 -40.71
CA TYR A 197 12.80 -29.58 -41.74
C TYR A 197 13.86 -30.48 -41.07
N PRO A 198 14.10 -31.72 -41.56
CA PRO A 198 14.93 -32.70 -40.89
C PRO A 198 16.34 -32.76 -41.51
N ASN A 199 17.34 -32.25 -40.81
CA ASN A 199 18.76 -32.68 -40.79
C ASN A 199 19.68 -31.50 -40.49
N ALA A 200 20.15 -31.41 -39.24
CA ALA A 200 21.51 -30.99 -38.91
C ALA A 200 21.66 -31.11 -37.39
N GLN A 201 22.43 -32.10 -36.97
CA GLN A 201 22.76 -32.36 -35.57
C GLN A 201 23.77 -31.29 -35.12
N TYR A 202 23.28 -30.14 -34.69
CA TYR A 202 24.06 -29.10 -34.02
C TYR A 202 23.85 -29.19 -32.50
N PRO A 203 24.90 -29.01 -31.68
CA PRO A 203 24.77 -29.05 -30.23
C PRO A 203 23.87 -27.91 -29.79
N THR A 204 22.76 -28.32 -29.18
CA THR A 204 21.66 -27.51 -28.70
C THR A 204 22.15 -26.57 -27.60
N THR A 205 22.30 -25.28 -27.91
CA THR A 205 22.47 -24.22 -26.91
C THR A 205 21.11 -23.82 -26.36
N GLY A 206 20.58 -24.68 -25.49
CA GLY A 206 19.47 -24.39 -24.61
C GLY A 206 19.95 -23.60 -23.39
N TYR A 207 19.19 -22.57 -23.04
CA TYR A 207 19.22 -21.80 -21.79
C TYR A 207 20.03 -22.44 -20.64
N GLY A 208 21.14 -21.81 -20.24
CA GLY A 208 21.86 -22.13 -19.00
C GLY A 208 23.15 -22.95 -19.14
N THR A 209 23.70 -23.12 -20.34
CA THR A 209 25.02 -23.74 -20.51
C THR A 209 26.14 -22.81 -20.09
N ASN A 210 26.75 -23.08 -18.94
CA ASN A 210 28.08 -22.59 -18.59
C ASN A 210 29.06 -23.01 -19.69
N VAL A 211 29.48 -22.05 -20.52
CA VAL A 211 30.51 -22.31 -21.54
C VAL A 211 31.84 -22.48 -20.80
N HIS A 212 32.27 -23.72 -20.64
CA HIS A 212 33.59 -24.02 -20.09
C HIS A 212 34.64 -23.54 -21.11
N GLN A 213 35.34 -22.45 -20.78
CA GLN A 213 36.43 -21.94 -21.60
C GLN A 213 37.62 -22.91 -21.45
N GLN A 214 38.04 -23.53 -22.55
CA GLN A 214 39.29 -24.30 -22.51
C GLN A 214 40.48 -23.33 -22.45
N PRO A 215 41.47 -23.56 -21.55
CA PRO A 215 42.68 -22.73 -21.49
C PRO A 215 43.38 -22.68 -22.85
N GLY A 216 43.77 -21.48 -23.32
CA GLY A 216 44.39 -21.28 -24.64
C GLY A 216 43.41 -21.03 -25.79
N HIS A 217 42.11 -20.86 -25.51
CA HIS A 217 41.11 -20.44 -26.49
C HIS A 217 40.48 -19.09 -26.12
N SER A 218 40.33 -18.22 -27.12
CA SER A 218 39.56 -16.98 -27.00
C SER A 218 38.09 -17.24 -27.32
N LEU A 219 37.21 -16.59 -26.57
CA LEU A 219 35.76 -16.65 -26.80
C LEU A 219 35.35 -15.47 -27.67
N VAL A 220 34.78 -15.76 -28.84
CA VAL A 220 34.17 -14.75 -29.71
C VAL A 220 32.65 -14.95 -29.66
N ILE A 221 31.95 -13.94 -29.15
CA ILE A 221 30.49 -13.90 -29.12
C ILE A 221 30.04 -12.98 -30.24
N GLN A 222 29.44 -13.54 -31.28
CA GLN A 222 28.85 -12.74 -32.36
C GLN A 222 27.37 -12.48 -32.04
N PRO A 223 26.95 -11.20 -31.93
CA PRO A 223 25.54 -10.89 -31.78
C PRO A 223 24.78 -11.33 -33.04
N GLY A 224 23.68 -12.05 -32.85
CA GLY A 224 22.87 -12.55 -33.97
C GLY A 224 22.30 -11.40 -34.80
N ILE A 225 22.43 -11.51 -36.12
CA ILE A 225 21.81 -10.56 -37.06
C ILE A 225 20.29 -10.59 -36.85
N ASN A 226 19.66 -9.40 -36.77
CA ASN A 226 18.23 -9.20 -36.52
C ASN A 226 17.72 -9.75 -35.17
N GLY A 227 18.53 -9.70 -34.11
CA GLY A 227 18.11 -10.08 -32.75
C GLY A 227 18.00 -11.59 -32.54
N GLY A 228 18.57 -12.39 -33.44
CA GLY A 228 18.70 -13.84 -33.27
C GLY A 228 19.64 -14.22 -32.12
N ALA A 229 19.58 -15.49 -31.72
CA ALA A 229 20.43 -16.02 -30.64
C ALA A 229 21.92 -15.78 -30.95
N PRO A 230 22.73 -15.33 -29.98
CA PRO A 230 24.15 -15.09 -30.19
C PRO A 230 24.87 -16.42 -30.44
N THR A 231 25.78 -16.42 -31.40
CA THR A 231 26.66 -17.57 -31.66
C THR A 231 27.94 -17.39 -30.83
N VAL A 232 28.29 -18.44 -30.08
CA VAL A 232 29.51 -18.47 -29.27
C VAL A 232 30.48 -19.44 -29.93
N GLN A 233 31.64 -18.94 -30.35
CA GLN A 233 32.71 -19.75 -30.92
C GLN A 233 33.99 -19.60 -30.09
N GLN A 234 34.63 -20.72 -29.79
CA GLN A 234 35.98 -20.75 -29.22
C GLN A 234 36.99 -20.80 -30.36
N VAL A 235 37.87 -19.81 -30.44
CA VAL A 235 38.95 -19.74 -31.44
C VAL A 235 40.27 -20.01 -30.72
N PRO A 236 41.13 -20.91 -31.22
CA PRO A 236 42.48 -21.08 -30.68
C PRO A 236 43.24 -19.76 -30.67
N SER A 237 43.73 -19.32 -29.51
CA SER A 237 44.68 -18.21 -29.48
C SER A 237 46.06 -18.77 -29.80
N MET A 238 46.58 -18.43 -30.97
CA MET A 238 47.99 -18.69 -31.27
C MET A 238 48.82 -17.84 -30.30
N VAL A 239 49.61 -18.50 -29.44
CA VAL A 239 50.70 -17.89 -28.67
C VAL A 239 51.92 -17.79 -29.58
#